data_AF-A0A160MZR8-F1
#
_entry.id   AF-A0A160MZR8-F1
#
_cell.length_a   1.000
_cell.length_b   1.000
_cell.length_c   1.000
_cell.angle_alpha   90.00
_cell.angle_beta   90.00
_cell.angle_gamma   90.00
#
_symmetry.space_group_name_H-M   'P 1'
#
loop_
_entity.id
_entity.type
_entity.pdbx_description
1 polymer ?
#
loop_
_entity_poly.entity_id
_entity_poly.type
_entity_poly.pdbx_seq_one_letter_code
_entity_poly.pdbx_strand_id
1 'polypeptide(L)'
;MPPFAIVEAPRELVELHPEGHDLGAVPAFGSRVVAHTQELSVSHLDDVPVSLRRDVLMFDWWTHNPDRTLTTQSGNPNLLWDTDNGQLVVIDHNEAFDVAFEPQAFSETHVFAGLIPSIFQDLVERVSYVDRLRSALAVWPAACQNVPDEWWFADVERTVSASFDLDATWALLNRCTQEEFWRLAP
;
A
#
# COMPACT_ATOMS: atom_id res chain seq x y z
N MET A 1 -2.44 -2.93 8.67
CA MET A 1 -1.13 -3.49 8.28
C MET A 1 -0.44 -4.06 9.51
N PRO A 2 0.20 -5.23 9.44
CA PRO A 2 0.97 -5.78 10.55
C PRO A 2 2.15 -4.87 10.93
N PRO A 3 2.66 -4.91 12.16
CA PRO A 3 3.91 -4.23 12.49
C PRO A 3 5.05 -4.71 11.61
N PHE A 4 5.84 -3.77 11.13
CA PHE A 4 6.95 -4.02 10.23
C PHE A 4 8.21 -3.30 10.70
N ALA A 5 9.36 -3.77 10.25
CA ALA A 5 10.67 -3.20 10.52
C ALA A 5 11.62 -3.53 9.37
N ILE A 6 12.70 -2.77 9.27
CA ILE A 6 13.88 -3.22 8.53
C ILE A 6 14.55 -4.32 9.36
N VAL A 7 14.87 -5.45 8.73
CA VAL A 7 15.48 -6.61 9.38
C VAL A 7 16.72 -7.05 8.62
N GLU A 8 17.65 -7.70 9.31
CA GLU A 8 18.84 -8.30 8.71
C GLU A 8 18.82 -9.80 8.98
N ALA A 9 19.03 -10.60 7.94
CA ALA A 9 19.18 -12.03 8.09
C ALA A 9 20.56 -12.36 8.71
N PRO A 10 20.63 -13.25 9.72
CA PRO A 10 21.91 -13.70 10.25
C PRO A 10 22.79 -14.28 9.14
N ARG A 11 24.06 -13.90 9.10
CA ARG A 11 25.00 -14.34 8.06
C ARG A 11 25.06 -15.85 7.93
N GLU A 12 25.06 -16.56 9.05
CA GLU A 12 25.09 -18.01 9.10
C GLU A 12 23.86 -18.63 8.42
N LEU A 13 22.70 -17.99 8.53
CA LEU A 13 21.48 -18.45 7.87
C LEU A 13 21.62 -18.30 6.34
N VAL A 14 22.13 -17.17 5.88
CA VAL A 14 22.31 -16.87 4.44
C VAL A 14 23.38 -17.75 3.79
N GLU A 15 24.48 -18.03 4.50
CA GLU A 15 25.62 -18.76 3.94
C GLU A 15 25.50 -20.29 4.07
N LEU A 16 24.84 -20.79 5.12
CA LEU A 16 24.85 -22.21 5.47
C LEU A 16 23.54 -22.94 5.18
N HIS A 17 22.45 -22.21 4.92
CA HIS A 17 21.14 -22.80 4.62
C HIS A 17 20.75 -22.56 3.15
N PRO A 18 20.35 -23.59 2.39
CA PRO A 18 19.95 -23.44 0.99
C PRO A 18 18.83 -22.40 0.76
N GLU A 19 17.84 -22.37 1.65
CA GLU A 19 16.72 -21.41 1.62
C GLU A 19 17.12 -20.03 2.17
N GLY A 20 18.28 -19.90 2.82
CA GLY A 20 18.78 -18.64 3.36
C GLY A 20 19.28 -17.69 2.28
N HIS A 21 19.62 -18.20 1.10
CA HIS A 21 20.02 -17.38 -0.05
C HIS A 21 18.92 -16.41 -0.49
N ASP A 22 17.66 -16.80 -0.42
CA ASP A 22 16.52 -15.98 -0.83
C ASP A 22 16.29 -14.78 0.11
N LEU A 23 16.79 -14.84 1.34
CA LEU A 23 16.72 -13.72 2.28
C LEU A 23 17.73 -12.61 1.93
N GLY A 24 18.81 -12.97 1.23
CA GLY A 24 19.91 -12.05 0.92
C GLY A 24 20.72 -11.61 2.14
N ALA A 25 21.83 -10.92 1.88
CA ALA A 25 22.73 -10.38 2.91
C ALA A 25 22.53 -8.86 3.15
N VAL A 26 21.55 -8.26 2.48
CA VAL A 26 21.20 -6.84 2.60
C VAL A 26 20.00 -6.67 3.53
N PRO A 27 19.77 -5.47 4.10
CA PRO A 27 18.57 -5.22 4.89
C PRO A 27 17.31 -5.54 4.10
N ALA A 28 16.33 -6.20 4.73
CA ALA A 28 15.07 -6.62 4.14
C ALA A 28 13.87 -5.97 4.83
N PHE A 29 12.72 -5.95 4.16
CA PHE A 29 11.45 -5.58 4.78
C PHE A 29 10.88 -6.77 5.56
N GLY A 30 10.85 -6.66 6.89
CA GLY A 30 10.26 -7.66 7.76
C GLY A 30 8.87 -7.22 8.22
N SER A 31 7.86 -8.07 8.01
CA SER A 31 6.50 -7.87 8.52
C SER A 31 6.14 -8.97 9.51
N ARG A 32 5.48 -8.62 10.62
CA ARG A 32 5.06 -9.60 11.62
C ARG A 32 3.92 -10.45 11.08
N VAL A 33 4.10 -11.77 11.14
CA VAL A 33 3.05 -12.73 10.80
C VAL A 33 1.80 -12.48 11.66
N VAL A 34 0.64 -12.45 11.02
CA VAL A 34 -0.67 -12.50 11.69
C VAL A 34 -1.20 -13.92 11.52
N ALA A 35 -1.43 -14.63 12.62
CA ALA A 35 -1.93 -15.99 12.59
C ALA A 35 -3.43 -16.01 12.27
N HIS A 36 -3.94 -17.17 11.84
CA HIS A 36 -5.39 -17.42 11.66
C HIS A 36 -6.08 -16.43 10.72
N THR A 37 -5.36 -16.02 9.68
CA THR A 37 -5.89 -15.17 8.62
C THR A 37 -6.44 -15.99 7.47
N GLN A 38 -7.49 -15.48 6.84
CA GLN A 38 -7.95 -15.91 5.52
C GLN A 38 -8.01 -14.71 4.58
N GLU A 39 -8.05 -14.94 3.28
CA GLU A 39 -8.25 -13.84 2.32
C GLU A 39 -9.57 -13.11 2.60
N LEU A 40 -9.57 -11.79 2.49
CA LEU A 40 -10.79 -11.00 2.61
C LEU A 40 -11.72 -11.39 1.46
N SER A 41 -12.99 -11.62 1.78
CA SER A 41 -14.01 -11.98 0.80
C SER A 41 -15.22 -11.07 0.97
N VAL A 42 -16.16 -11.15 0.02
CA VAL A 42 -17.39 -10.35 0.03
C VAL A 42 -18.17 -10.50 1.36
N SER A 43 -18.13 -11.68 2.00
CA SER A 43 -18.85 -11.92 3.26
C SER A 43 -18.29 -11.14 4.45
N HIS A 44 -17.01 -10.75 4.41
CA HIS A 44 -16.37 -9.99 5.49
C HIS A 44 -16.47 -8.48 5.29
N LEU A 45 -16.89 -8.02 4.10
CA LEU A 45 -16.87 -6.59 3.80
C LEU A 45 -17.64 -5.83 4.86
N ASP A 46 -18.84 -6.29 5.21
CA ASP A 46 -19.71 -5.63 6.19
C ASP A 46 -19.17 -5.62 7.63
N ASP A 47 -18.23 -6.52 7.95
CA ASP A 47 -17.58 -6.57 9.26
C ASP A 47 -16.42 -5.57 9.39
N VAL A 48 -15.86 -5.08 8.27
CA VAL A 48 -14.80 -4.06 8.29
C VAL A 48 -15.41 -2.71 8.68
N PRO A 49 -14.89 -1.95 9.66
CA PRO A 49 -15.40 -0.62 9.97
C PRO A 49 -15.38 0.31 8.73
N VAL A 50 -16.47 1.04 8.48
CA VAL A 50 -16.59 1.91 7.30
C VAL A 50 -15.45 2.93 7.20
N SER A 51 -15.02 3.50 8.33
CA SER A 51 -13.86 4.41 8.38
C SER A 51 -12.58 3.76 7.87
N LEU A 52 -12.33 2.50 8.24
CA LEU A 52 -11.16 1.75 7.76
C LEU A 52 -11.27 1.41 6.26
N ARG A 53 -12.48 1.09 5.76
CA ARG A 53 -12.70 0.88 4.32
C ARG A 53 -12.40 2.14 3.51
N ARG A 54 -12.85 3.31 4.01
CA ARG A 54 -12.55 4.61 3.39
C ARG A 54 -11.05 4.93 3.43
N ASP A 55 -10.39 4.63 4.54
CA ASP A 55 -8.95 4.84 4.69
C ASP A 55 -8.14 4.02 3.68
N VAL A 56 -8.51 2.75 3.48
CA VAL A 56 -7.88 1.90 2.46
C VAL A 56 -8.13 2.46 1.06
N LEU A 57 -9.40 2.73 0.70
CA LEU A 57 -9.74 3.33 -0.60
C LEU A 57 -8.95 4.61 -0.89
N MET A 58 -8.88 5.53 0.08
CA MET A 58 -8.15 6.78 -0.10
C MET A 58 -6.65 6.58 -0.18
N PHE A 59 -6.10 5.62 0.58
CA PHE A 59 -4.68 5.30 0.50
C PHE A 59 -4.33 4.79 -0.90
N ASP A 60 -5.05 3.80 -1.42
CA ASP A 60 -4.75 3.21 -2.73
C ASP A 60 -5.01 4.17 -3.89
N TRP A 61 -6.04 5.02 -3.79
CA TRP A 61 -6.23 6.14 -4.73
C TRP A 61 -5.06 7.12 -4.68
N TRP A 62 -4.61 7.48 -3.47
CA TRP A 62 -3.54 8.45 -3.28
C TRP A 62 -2.20 7.95 -3.82
N THR A 63 -1.88 6.69 -3.57
CA THR A 63 -0.63 6.07 -4.00
C THR A 63 -0.70 5.47 -5.39
N HIS A 64 -1.84 5.50 -6.09
CA HIS A 64 -2.03 4.76 -7.35
C HIS A 64 -1.69 3.26 -7.18
N ASN A 65 -2.36 2.59 -6.24
CA ASN A 65 -2.27 1.14 -6.10
C ASN A 65 -3.49 0.50 -6.80
N PRO A 66 -3.32 -0.14 -7.97
CA PRO A 66 -4.41 -0.80 -8.68
C PRO A 66 -4.73 -2.19 -8.10
N ASP A 67 -3.81 -2.81 -7.34
CA ASP A 67 -3.86 -4.22 -6.95
C ASP A 67 -4.60 -4.42 -5.62
N ARG A 68 -5.79 -3.82 -5.53
CA ARG A 68 -6.74 -4.02 -4.42
C ARG A 68 -8.15 -4.27 -4.93
N THR A 69 -8.27 -5.30 -5.76
CA THR A 69 -9.49 -5.58 -6.53
C THR A 69 -10.35 -6.64 -5.87
N LEU A 70 -11.67 -6.44 -5.85
CA LEU A 70 -12.62 -7.49 -5.48
C LEU A 70 -13.96 -7.23 -6.13
N THR A 71 -14.32 -8.07 -7.10
CA THR A 71 -15.62 -8.03 -7.78
C THR A 71 -16.46 -9.25 -7.43
N THR A 72 -17.69 -9.32 -7.94
CA THR A 72 -18.56 -10.49 -7.77
C THR A 72 -18.05 -11.75 -8.48
N GLN A 73 -17.10 -11.62 -9.41
CA GLN A 73 -16.57 -12.73 -10.21
C GLN A 73 -15.19 -13.20 -9.73
N SER A 74 -14.30 -12.25 -9.44
CA SER A 74 -12.93 -12.50 -8.97
C SER A 74 -12.29 -11.19 -8.48
N GLY A 75 -11.10 -11.30 -7.90
CA GLY A 75 -10.24 -10.16 -7.59
C GLY A 75 -8.98 -10.63 -6.89
N ASN A 76 -8.06 -9.70 -6.70
CA ASN A 76 -6.93 -9.84 -5.80
C ASN A 76 -7.03 -8.73 -4.76
N PRO A 77 -7.66 -8.96 -3.60
CA PRO A 77 -7.86 -7.91 -2.64
C PRO A 77 -6.55 -7.56 -1.94
N ASN A 78 -5.54 -8.43 -1.89
CA ASN A 78 -4.33 -8.22 -1.05
C ASN A 78 -4.69 -7.74 0.38
N LEU A 79 -5.79 -8.27 0.88
CA LEU A 79 -6.34 -8.00 2.20
C LEU A 79 -6.62 -9.34 2.84
N LEU A 80 -6.27 -9.46 4.12
CA LEU A 80 -6.62 -10.62 4.91
C LEU A 80 -7.63 -10.25 6.00
N TRP A 81 -8.39 -11.24 6.43
CA TRP A 81 -9.28 -11.18 7.58
C TRP A 81 -8.70 -12.03 8.70
N ASP A 82 -8.34 -11.38 9.80
CA ASP A 82 -7.97 -12.02 11.06
C ASP A 82 -9.25 -12.57 11.72
N THR A 83 -9.39 -13.90 11.72
CA THR A 83 -10.60 -14.56 12.21
C THR A 83 -10.72 -14.58 13.74
N ASP A 84 -9.60 -14.43 14.46
CA ASP A 84 -9.61 -14.41 15.92
C ASP A 84 -10.04 -13.05 16.46
N ASN A 85 -9.57 -11.97 15.82
CA ASN A 85 -9.83 -10.61 16.29
C ASN A 85 -10.96 -9.90 15.51
N GLY A 86 -11.40 -10.46 14.38
CA GLY A 86 -12.37 -9.82 13.49
C GLY A 86 -11.83 -8.52 12.91
N GLN A 87 -10.61 -8.56 12.37
CA GLN A 87 -9.88 -7.37 11.92
C GLN A 87 -9.33 -7.50 10.50
N LEU A 88 -9.35 -6.38 9.79
CA LEU A 88 -8.73 -6.27 8.47
C LEU A 88 -7.21 -6.15 8.59
N VAL A 89 -6.49 -6.99 7.86
CA VAL A 89 -5.04 -6.93 7.72
C VAL A 89 -4.69 -6.54 6.29
N VAL A 90 -4.23 -5.31 6.13
CA VAL A 90 -3.76 -4.78 4.83
C VAL A 90 -2.32 -5.23 4.59
N ILE A 91 -2.09 -5.89 3.46
CA ILE A 91 -0.78 -6.37 3.00
C ILE A 91 -0.56 -5.96 1.55
N ASP A 92 0.62 -6.30 1.05
CA ASP A 92 1.06 -6.17 -0.34
C ASP A 92 0.83 -4.78 -0.96
N HIS A 93 1.88 -3.95 -0.89
CA HIS A 93 1.86 -2.57 -1.40
C HIS A 93 2.91 -2.38 -2.50
N ASN A 94 3.42 -3.48 -3.08
CA ASN A 94 4.50 -3.47 -4.06
C ASN A 94 4.10 -2.83 -5.40
N GLU A 95 2.82 -2.93 -5.78
CA GLU A 95 2.25 -2.35 -7.01
C GLU A 95 1.77 -0.89 -6.82
N ALA A 96 2.11 -0.25 -5.71
CA ALA A 96 1.85 1.18 -5.53
C ALA A 96 2.72 2.03 -6.49
N PHE A 97 2.26 3.25 -6.76
CA PHE A 97 2.88 4.22 -7.65
C PHE A 97 2.85 3.83 -9.12
N ASP A 98 1.84 3.07 -9.53
CA ASP A 98 1.68 2.64 -10.92
C ASP A 98 1.50 3.84 -11.86
N VAL A 99 2.38 3.92 -12.86
CA VAL A 99 2.37 4.92 -13.93
C VAL A 99 1.30 4.65 -14.98
N ALA A 100 0.85 3.40 -15.10
CA ALA A 100 -0.23 2.95 -15.98
C ALA A 100 -1.59 2.93 -15.27
N PHE A 101 -1.68 3.47 -14.04
CA PHE A 101 -2.90 3.48 -13.25
C PHE A 101 -4.08 4.14 -13.98
N GLU A 102 -5.19 3.40 -14.09
CA GLU A 102 -6.42 3.85 -14.76
C GLU A 102 -7.52 4.17 -13.73
N PRO A 103 -7.92 5.44 -13.54
CA PRO A 103 -8.95 5.82 -12.58
C PRO A 103 -10.30 5.11 -12.79
N GLN A 104 -10.67 4.84 -14.03
CA GLN A 104 -11.90 4.12 -14.40
C GLN A 104 -11.85 2.67 -13.91
N ALA A 105 -10.75 1.96 -14.19
CA ALA A 105 -10.57 0.58 -13.74
C ALA A 105 -10.56 0.51 -12.20
N PHE A 106 -9.90 1.47 -11.55
CA PHE A 106 -9.90 1.58 -10.09
C PHE A 106 -11.32 1.77 -9.52
N SER A 107 -12.12 2.68 -10.07
CA SER A 107 -13.49 2.93 -9.59
C SER A 107 -14.43 1.75 -9.81
N GLU A 108 -14.17 0.93 -10.83
CA GLU A 108 -15.00 -0.24 -11.15
C GLU A 108 -14.61 -1.49 -10.34
N THR A 109 -13.34 -1.63 -9.95
CA THR A 109 -12.81 -2.91 -9.44
C THR A 109 -12.31 -2.88 -8.01
N HIS A 110 -12.01 -1.70 -7.45
CA HIS A 110 -11.48 -1.60 -6.09
C HIS A 110 -12.48 -2.18 -5.08
N VAL A 111 -11.97 -2.96 -4.12
CA VAL A 111 -12.78 -3.69 -3.12
C VAL A 111 -13.78 -2.82 -2.34
N PHE A 112 -13.43 -1.53 -2.15
CA PHE A 112 -14.28 -0.54 -1.48
C PHE A 112 -14.80 0.58 -2.40
N ALA A 113 -14.82 0.37 -3.72
CA ALA A 113 -15.27 1.35 -4.71
C ALA A 113 -16.65 1.97 -4.41
N GLY A 114 -17.58 1.20 -3.82
CA GLY A 114 -18.90 1.69 -3.42
C GLY A 114 -18.88 2.87 -2.42
N LEU A 115 -17.73 3.14 -1.79
CA LEU A 115 -17.54 4.27 -0.87
C LEU A 115 -16.99 5.54 -1.55
N ILE A 116 -16.66 5.51 -2.85
CA ILE A 116 -16.16 6.68 -3.59
C ILE A 116 -17.08 7.90 -3.39
N PRO A 117 -18.41 7.83 -3.60
CA PRO A 117 -19.29 8.98 -3.37
C PRO A 117 -19.20 9.51 -1.94
N SER A 118 -19.01 8.64 -0.94
CA SER A 118 -18.96 9.02 0.48
C SER A 118 -17.74 9.84 0.88
N ILE A 119 -16.71 9.91 0.04
CA ILE A 119 -15.49 10.67 0.28
C ILE A 119 -15.41 11.86 -0.67
N PHE A 120 -15.65 11.63 -1.96
CA PHE A 120 -15.45 12.65 -3.00
C PHE A 120 -16.63 13.62 -3.14
N GLN A 121 -17.82 13.26 -2.65
CA GLN A 121 -19.01 14.14 -2.65
C GLN A 121 -19.34 14.72 -1.25
N ASP A 122 -18.64 14.25 -0.20
CA ASP A 122 -18.75 14.80 1.15
C ASP A 122 -17.60 15.78 1.41
N LEU A 123 -17.93 17.08 1.46
CA LEU A 123 -16.94 18.13 1.67
C LEU A 123 -16.28 18.07 3.06
N VAL A 124 -16.95 17.53 4.08
CA VAL A 124 -16.40 17.42 5.43
C VAL A 124 -15.37 16.30 5.48
N GLU A 125 -15.71 15.13 4.93
CA GLU A 125 -14.79 14.00 4.85
C GLU A 125 -13.57 14.34 3.98
N ARG A 126 -13.78 15.05 2.86
CA ARG A 126 -12.69 15.55 2.02
C ARG A 126 -11.68 16.40 2.80
N VAL A 127 -12.13 17.34 3.63
CA VAL A 127 -11.23 18.17 4.44
C VAL A 127 -10.39 17.34 5.41
N SER A 128 -10.99 16.33 6.05
CA SER A 128 -10.28 15.39 6.93
C SER A 128 -9.14 14.67 6.20
N TYR A 129 -9.38 14.16 4.99
CA TYR A 129 -8.33 13.51 4.20
C TYR A 129 -7.27 14.48 3.69
N VAL A 130 -7.62 15.71 3.29
CA VAL A 130 -6.64 16.72 2.86
C VAL A 130 -5.56 16.91 3.93
N ASP A 131 -5.95 17.08 5.20
CA ASP A 131 -5.01 17.33 6.29
C ASP A 131 -4.14 16.10 6.60
N ARG A 132 -4.74 14.90 6.55
CA ARG A 132 -4.02 13.63 6.76
C ARG A 132 -2.99 13.38 5.66
N LEU A 133 -3.38 13.55 4.40
CA LEU A 133 -2.52 13.32 3.25
C LEU A 133 -1.37 14.33 3.19
N ARG A 134 -1.63 15.61 3.49
CA ARG A 134 -0.58 16.63 3.61
C ARG A 134 0.40 16.32 4.73
N SER A 135 -0.11 15.89 5.89
CA SER A 135 0.72 15.51 7.03
C SER A 135 1.61 14.30 6.71
N ALA A 136 1.06 13.31 6.01
CA ALA A 136 1.83 12.15 5.54
C ALA A 136 2.88 12.55 4.48
N LEU A 137 2.52 13.39 3.50
CA LEU A 137 3.44 13.89 2.48
C LEU A 137 4.60 14.69 3.06
N ALA A 138 4.38 15.43 4.16
CA ALA A 138 5.44 16.18 4.84
C ALA A 138 6.55 15.28 5.42
N VAL A 139 6.26 13.99 5.66
CA VAL A 139 7.26 13.00 6.12
C VAL A 139 8.13 12.49 4.98
N TRP A 140 7.71 12.65 3.71
CA TRP A 140 8.39 12.08 2.54
C TRP A 140 9.91 12.32 2.51
N PRO A 141 10.43 13.56 2.69
CA PRO A 141 11.88 13.76 2.63
C PRO A 141 12.64 12.97 3.70
N ALA A 142 12.08 12.88 4.91
CA ALA A 142 12.66 12.09 5.98
C ALA A 142 12.54 10.59 5.70
N ALA A 143 11.44 10.13 5.12
CA ALA A 143 11.28 8.73 4.72
C ALA A 143 12.36 8.33 3.71
N CYS A 144 12.56 9.10 2.63
CA CYS A 144 13.59 8.85 1.63
C CYS A 144 15.01 8.85 2.20
N GLN A 145 15.29 9.68 3.21
CA GLN A 145 16.60 9.74 3.86
C GLN A 145 16.88 8.57 4.81
N ASN A 146 15.86 7.83 5.23
CA ASN A 146 15.99 6.70 6.16
C ASN A 146 15.87 5.33 5.46
N VAL A 147 15.74 5.30 4.12
CA VAL A 147 15.77 4.06 3.33
C VAL A 147 17.21 3.49 3.36
N PRO A 148 17.39 2.18 3.55
CA PRO A 148 18.71 1.55 3.43
C PRO A 148 19.39 1.87 2.10
N ASP A 149 20.68 2.18 2.13
CA ASP A 149 21.45 2.55 0.94
C ASP A 149 21.37 1.46 -0.16
N GLU A 150 21.29 0.20 0.26
CA GLU A 150 21.17 -0.97 -0.60
C GLU A 150 19.93 -0.94 -1.50
N TRP A 151 18.82 -0.35 -1.04
CA TRP A 151 17.55 -0.39 -1.75
C TRP A 151 17.48 0.58 -2.93
N TRP A 152 18.46 1.48 -3.06
CA TRP A 152 18.62 2.33 -4.24
C TRP A 152 19.20 1.58 -5.45
N PHE A 153 19.50 0.29 -5.30
CA PHE A 153 20.11 -0.55 -6.32
C PHE A 153 19.28 -1.82 -6.55
N ALA A 154 19.25 -2.27 -7.81
CA ALA A 154 18.57 -3.51 -8.21
C ALA A 154 19.48 -4.75 -8.04
N ASP A 155 20.77 -4.55 -7.86
CA ASP A 155 21.79 -5.58 -7.70
C ASP A 155 22.58 -5.39 -6.39
N VAL A 156 23.09 -6.50 -5.84
CA VAL A 156 23.84 -6.50 -4.58
C VAL A 156 25.17 -5.75 -4.71
N GLU A 157 25.74 -5.75 -5.91
CA GLU A 157 26.98 -5.04 -6.25
C GLU A 157 26.81 -3.51 -6.32
N ARG A 158 25.57 -3.00 -6.25
CA ARG A 158 25.22 -1.57 -6.28
C ARG A 158 25.67 -0.87 -7.56
N THR A 159 25.51 -1.53 -8.70
CA THR A 159 25.92 -1.01 -10.01
C THR A 159 24.76 -0.59 -10.89
N VAL A 160 23.57 -1.11 -10.61
CA VAL A 160 22.32 -0.83 -11.33
C VAL A 160 21.36 -0.15 -10.38
N SER A 161 20.95 1.08 -10.70
CA SER A 161 19.96 1.79 -9.89
C SER A 161 18.62 1.06 -9.87
N ALA A 162 17.95 1.08 -8.72
CA ALA A 162 16.58 0.60 -8.59
C ALA A 162 15.66 1.41 -9.50
N SER A 163 14.62 0.76 -10.01
CA SER A 163 13.60 1.39 -10.84
C SER A 163 12.59 2.18 -9.99
N PHE A 164 13.05 3.22 -9.31
CA PHE A 164 12.23 4.07 -8.45
C PHE A 164 12.60 5.55 -8.63
N ASP A 165 11.66 6.36 -9.11
CA ASP A 165 11.86 7.79 -9.35
C ASP A 165 11.24 8.62 -8.21
N LEU A 166 12.10 9.20 -7.37
CA LEU A 166 11.69 9.99 -6.21
C LEU A 166 10.86 11.21 -6.58
N ASP A 167 11.24 11.91 -7.64
CA ASP A 167 10.61 13.17 -8.05
C ASP A 167 9.25 12.88 -8.68
N ALA A 168 9.15 11.84 -9.52
CA ALA A 168 7.90 11.40 -10.09
C ALA A 168 6.92 10.89 -9.02
N THR A 169 7.40 10.07 -8.07
CA THR A 169 6.55 9.57 -6.98
C THR A 169 6.11 10.68 -6.04
N TRP A 170 6.99 11.64 -5.72
CA TRP A 170 6.58 12.82 -4.95
C TRP A 170 5.52 13.64 -5.69
N ALA A 171 5.70 13.88 -6.99
CA ALA A 171 4.73 14.61 -7.80
C ALA A 171 3.37 13.90 -7.84
N LEU A 172 3.37 12.57 -7.96
CA LEU A 172 2.19 11.70 -7.88
C LEU A 172 1.45 11.89 -6.55
N LEU A 173 2.17 11.76 -5.43
CA LEU A 173 1.61 11.94 -4.08
C LEU A 173 1.12 13.38 -3.84
N ASN A 174 1.83 14.38 -4.35
CA ASN A 174 1.50 15.79 -4.18
C ASN A 174 0.22 16.21 -4.93
N ARG A 175 -0.33 15.37 -5.83
CA ARG A 175 -1.62 15.64 -6.47
C ARG A 175 -2.76 15.82 -5.48
N CYS A 176 -2.66 15.30 -4.25
CA CYS A 176 -3.67 15.55 -3.21
C CYS A 176 -3.90 17.04 -2.90
N THR A 177 -2.97 17.92 -3.30
CA THR A 177 -3.07 19.37 -3.20
C THR A 177 -3.86 20.04 -4.34
N GLN A 178 -4.15 19.31 -5.42
CA GLN A 178 -4.84 19.79 -6.62
C GLN A 178 -6.33 19.43 -6.58
N GLU A 179 -7.18 20.24 -7.20
CA GLU A 179 -8.63 19.99 -7.24
C GLU A 179 -8.99 18.74 -8.04
N GLU A 180 -8.24 18.45 -9.11
CA GLU A 180 -8.46 17.31 -10.01
C GLU A 180 -8.34 15.96 -9.28
N PHE A 181 -7.46 15.87 -8.28
CA PHE A 181 -7.30 14.67 -7.46
C PHE A 181 -8.58 14.30 -6.71
N TRP A 182 -9.42 15.29 -6.40
CA TRP A 182 -10.67 15.12 -5.67
C TRP A 182 -11.88 14.92 -6.61
N ARG A 183 -11.63 14.60 -7.89
CA ARG A 183 -12.66 14.33 -8.90
C ARG A 183 -12.58 12.89 -9.37
N LEU A 184 -12.90 11.94 -8.49
CA LEU A 184 -13.11 10.54 -8.86
C LEU A 184 -14.61 10.26 -9.00
N ALA A 185 -15.01 9.78 -10.17
CA ALA A 185 -16.37 9.29 -10.39
C ALA A 185 -16.46 7.81 -9.97
N PRO A 186 -17.61 7.35 -9.44
CA PRO A 186 -17.87 5.93 -9.26
C PRO A 186 -17.94 5.21 -10.62
#